data_AF-A0A1I5LCY7-F1
#
_entry.id   AF-A0A1I5LCY7-F1
#
_cell.length_a   1.000
_cell.length_b   1.000
_cell.length_c   1.000
_cell.angle_alpha   90.00
_cell.angle_beta   90.00
_cell.angle_gamma   90.00
#
_symmetry.space_group_name_H-M   'P 1'
#
loop_
_entity.id
_entity.type
_entity.pdbx_description
1 polymer ?
#
loop_
_entity_poly.entity_id
_entity_poly.type
_entity_poly.pdbx_seq_one_letter_code
_entity_poly.pdbx_strand_id
1 'polypeptide(L)'
;MERTGIRTEERTGLLIAIGLHLALLAALLVQALMPAAEIPQTERMTVSLAEDVGLEATAPEPVPESRAAIAPELSDSPAPAPEMLEAPDTPQVDRPTPQVQPNPAPARETRPQPRREQPREQAQPRRTERSGGSRVGDNFLAGAGDSTTTNETRVPASQIGASAKASLVQRISREIKPHWQPPSGPEVEQITTFLRFQLNPDGSLAGRPTVVRQTGVNDTNRAQAGRHGEQAIRAVQLAAPFELPEEYYEAWKVVGPFGFDWRLAQ
;
A
#
# COMPACT_ATOMS: atom_id res chain seq x y z
N MET A 1 -34.58 -42.53 -65.52
CA MET A 1 -34.67 -41.15 -66.02
C MET A 1 -34.18 -40.23 -64.92
N GLU A 2 -32.92 -39.83 -64.97
CA GLU A 2 -32.33 -38.90 -64.00
C GLU A 2 -32.73 -37.46 -64.36
N ARG A 3 -32.87 -36.60 -63.33
CA ARG A 3 -33.21 -35.18 -63.52
C ARG A 3 -31.94 -34.34 -63.53
N THR A 4 -31.20 -34.37 -64.63
CA THR A 4 -29.99 -33.58 -64.87
C THR A 4 -30.30 -32.11 -65.14
N GLY A 5 -30.78 -31.39 -64.11
CA GLY A 5 -31.05 -29.96 -64.20
C GLY A 5 -31.21 -29.29 -62.84
N ILE A 6 -30.39 -28.26 -62.59
CA ILE A 6 -30.45 -27.42 -61.38
C ILE A 6 -31.81 -26.71 -61.32
N ARG A 7 -32.56 -26.90 -60.24
CA ARG A 7 -33.91 -26.37 -60.03
C ARG A 7 -33.91 -24.85 -59.82
N THR A 8 -35.07 -24.22 -59.96
CA THR A 8 -35.21 -22.75 -59.80
C THR A 8 -34.85 -22.30 -58.39
N GLU A 9 -35.20 -23.09 -57.39
CA GLU A 9 -34.92 -22.87 -55.97
C GLU A 9 -33.42 -22.98 -55.68
N GLU A 10 -32.77 -24.01 -56.23
CA GLU A 10 -31.32 -24.24 -56.15
C GLU A 10 -30.52 -23.10 -56.82
N ARG A 11 -30.96 -22.62 -57.99
CA ARG A 11 -30.37 -21.44 -58.67
C ARG A 11 -30.52 -20.18 -57.83
N THR A 12 -31.67 -20.01 -57.18
CA THR A 12 -31.96 -18.85 -56.33
C THR A 12 -31.09 -18.87 -55.07
N GLY A 13 -30.97 -20.02 -54.41
CA GLY A 13 -30.06 -20.23 -53.29
C GLY A 13 -28.60 -20.00 -53.65
N LEU A 14 -28.16 -20.47 -54.83
CA LEU A 14 -26.79 -20.25 -55.33
C LEU A 14 -26.49 -18.77 -55.59
N LEU A 15 -27.42 -18.03 -56.20
CA LEU A 15 -27.27 -16.58 -56.42
C LEU A 15 -27.22 -15.79 -55.10
N ILE A 16 -28.05 -16.14 -54.12
CA ILE A 16 -28.02 -15.55 -52.77
C ILE A 16 -26.69 -15.87 -52.08
N ALA A 17 -26.22 -17.12 -52.14
CA ALA A 17 -24.96 -17.54 -51.54
C ALA A 17 -23.76 -16.79 -52.15
N ILE A 18 -23.69 -16.67 -53.48
CA ILE A 18 -22.65 -15.89 -54.18
C ILE A 18 -22.73 -14.42 -53.79
N GLY A 19 -23.91 -13.81 -53.78
CA GLY A 19 -24.10 -12.41 -53.36
C GLY A 19 -23.62 -12.14 -51.94
N LEU A 20 -23.91 -13.04 -51.00
CA LEU A 20 -23.47 -12.93 -49.60
C LEU A 20 -21.94 -13.07 -49.47
N HIS A 21 -21.32 -14.00 -50.20
CA HIS A 21 -19.85 -14.13 -50.22
C HIS A 21 -19.16 -12.92 -50.83
N LEU A 22 -19.71 -12.34 -51.91
CA LEU A 22 -19.18 -11.11 -52.51
C LEU A 22 -19.35 -9.90 -51.56
N ALA A 23 -20.47 -9.79 -50.85
CA ALA A 23 -20.67 -8.75 -49.83
C ALA A 23 -19.69 -8.90 -48.65
N LEU A 24 -19.45 -10.13 -48.17
CA LEU A 24 -18.47 -10.41 -47.12
C LEU A 24 -17.03 -10.08 -47.59
N LEU A 25 -16.66 -10.47 -48.81
CA LEU A 25 -15.35 -10.16 -49.39
C LEU A 25 -15.16 -8.64 -49.54
N ALA A 26 -16.19 -7.92 -50.01
CA ALA A 26 -16.16 -6.46 -50.09
C ALA A 26 -16.02 -5.81 -48.71
N ALA A 27 -16.73 -6.29 -47.69
CA ALA A 27 -16.61 -5.79 -46.31
C ALA A 27 -15.21 -6.02 -45.72
N LEU A 28 -14.63 -7.21 -45.91
CA LEU A 28 -13.25 -7.52 -45.50
C LEU A 28 -12.21 -6.67 -46.26
N LEU A 29 -12.44 -6.41 -47.54
CA LEU A 29 -11.56 -5.57 -48.36
C LEU A 29 -11.63 -4.09 -47.92
N VAL A 30 -12.82 -3.57 -47.60
CA VAL A 30 -12.97 -2.25 -46.96
C VAL A 30 -12.26 -2.21 -45.60
N GLN A 31 -12.43 -3.25 -44.77
CA GLN A 31 -11.77 -3.34 -43.47
C GLN A 31 -10.22 -3.41 -43.59
N ALA A 32 -9.69 -4.00 -44.67
CA ALA A 32 -8.26 -4.04 -44.96
C ALA A 32 -7.70 -2.72 -45.53
N LEU A 33 -8.54 -1.85 -46.09
CA LEU A 33 -8.16 -0.49 -46.51
C LEU A 33 -8.37 0.56 -45.41
N MET A 34 -9.13 0.26 -44.36
CA MET A 34 -9.20 1.12 -43.17
C MET A 34 -7.83 1.14 -42.46
N PRO A 35 -7.33 2.30 -42.02
CA PRO A 35 -6.11 2.35 -41.22
C PRO A 35 -6.33 1.57 -39.93
N ALA A 36 -5.36 0.72 -39.57
CA ALA A 36 -5.36 0.09 -38.27
C ALA A 36 -5.31 1.17 -37.18
N ALA A 37 -6.14 1.05 -36.14
CA ALA A 37 -6.14 2.01 -35.05
C ALA A 37 -4.74 2.10 -34.45
N GLU A 38 -4.22 3.33 -34.32
CA GLU A 38 -2.91 3.56 -33.72
C GLU A 38 -2.93 3.13 -32.25
N ILE A 39 -2.48 1.90 -32.00
CA ILE A 39 -2.10 1.46 -30.66
C ILE A 39 -0.95 2.39 -30.26
N PRO A 40 -1.10 3.25 -29.24
CA PRO A 40 0.00 4.09 -28.80
C PRO A 40 1.12 3.16 -28.37
N GLN A 41 2.23 3.16 -29.12
CA GLN A 41 3.35 2.31 -28.75
C GLN A 41 3.82 2.77 -27.39
N THR A 42 3.70 1.90 -26.38
CA THR A 42 4.25 2.14 -25.04
C THR A 42 5.68 2.58 -25.24
N GLU A 43 5.94 3.86 -24.93
CA GLU A 43 7.24 4.46 -25.13
C GLU A 43 8.23 3.62 -24.34
N ARG A 44 9.05 2.84 -25.07
CA ARG A 44 10.04 1.98 -24.46
C ARG A 44 11.12 2.91 -23.96
N MET A 45 10.93 3.41 -22.75
CA MET A 45 11.96 4.09 -21.99
C MET A 45 13.16 3.15 -22.00
N THR A 46 14.10 3.42 -22.89
CA THR A 46 15.38 2.74 -22.93
C THR A 46 16.12 3.28 -21.73
N VAL A 47 15.83 2.67 -20.57
CA VAL A 47 16.68 2.72 -19.41
C VAL A 47 17.99 2.10 -19.88
N SER A 48 18.88 2.95 -20.36
CA SER A 48 20.31 2.68 -20.24
C SER A 48 20.53 2.51 -18.75
N LEU A 49 20.60 1.26 -18.30
CA LEU A 49 21.21 0.95 -17.02
C LEU A 49 22.66 1.40 -17.17
N ALA A 50 22.94 2.63 -16.73
CA ALA A 50 24.26 2.89 -16.17
C ALA A 50 24.41 1.89 -15.01
N GLU A 51 25.52 1.16 -14.97
CA GLU A 51 25.80 0.11 -13.97
C GLU A 51 25.78 0.61 -12.50
N ASP A 52 25.62 1.92 -12.29
CA ASP A 52 25.90 2.70 -11.09
C ASP A 52 24.75 2.71 -10.04
N VAL A 53 23.69 1.92 -10.25
CA VAL A 53 22.60 1.72 -9.27
C VAL A 53 22.68 0.39 -8.51
N GLY A 54 23.76 -0.38 -8.71
CA GLY A 54 24.02 -1.62 -7.99
C GLY A 54 24.89 -1.49 -6.73
N LEU A 55 25.37 -0.28 -6.42
CA LEU A 55 26.42 -0.05 -5.41
C LEU A 55 25.91 0.46 -4.05
N GLU A 56 24.70 1.01 -3.98
CA GLU A 56 24.16 1.57 -2.72
C GLU A 56 23.23 0.54 -2.04
N ALA A 57 23.72 -0.04 -0.95
CA ALA A 57 23.03 -1.13 -0.25
C ALA A 57 21.86 -0.59 0.60
N THR A 58 20.61 -0.82 0.17
CA THR A 58 19.39 -0.45 0.92
C THR A 58 19.15 -1.28 2.21
N ALA A 59 20.12 -2.06 2.65
CA ALA A 59 20.08 -2.75 3.93
C ALA A 59 20.44 -1.77 5.07
N PRO A 60 19.73 -1.78 6.22
CA PRO A 60 20.06 -0.90 7.34
C PRO A 60 21.51 -1.10 7.82
N GLU A 61 22.26 -0.01 8.03
CA GLU A 61 23.59 -0.11 8.64
C GLU A 61 23.49 -0.73 10.05
N PRO A 62 24.25 -1.79 10.36
CA PRO A 62 24.24 -2.39 11.67
C PRO A 62 24.98 -1.50 12.67
N VAL A 63 24.24 -0.85 13.59
CA VAL A 63 24.80 0.02 14.63
C VAL A 63 25.94 -0.70 15.41
N PRO A 64 27.17 -0.15 15.41
CA PRO A 64 28.33 -0.88 15.94
C PRO A 64 28.29 -1.09 17.46
N GLU A 65 27.55 -0.25 18.19
CA GLU A 65 27.36 -0.38 19.65
C GLU A 65 26.73 -1.73 20.05
N SER A 66 25.87 -2.32 19.21
CA SER A 66 25.28 -3.65 19.47
C SER A 66 26.24 -4.83 19.27
N ARG A 67 27.52 -4.58 18.95
CA ARG A 67 28.59 -5.59 18.96
C ARG A 67 29.67 -5.36 20.02
N ALA A 68 29.47 -4.38 20.93
CA ALA A 68 30.27 -4.25 22.13
C ALA A 68 29.94 -5.38 23.13
N ALA A 69 30.53 -6.56 22.90
CA ALA A 69 30.51 -7.64 23.87
C ALA A 69 31.38 -7.23 25.08
N ILE A 70 30.73 -6.68 26.11
CA ILE A 70 31.38 -6.38 27.40
C ILE A 70 31.66 -7.71 28.10
N ALA A 71 32.78 -8.33 27.73
CA ALA A 71 33.34 -9.44 28.48
C ALA A 71 33.75 -8.94 29.87
N PRO A 72 33.47 -9.69 30.96
CA PRO A 72 34.06 -9.38 32.25
C PRO A 72 35.59 -9.50 32.18
N GLU A 73 36.30 -8.44 32.57
CA GLU A 73 37.75 -8.48 32.77
C GLU A 73 38.09 -9.59 33.77
N LEU A 74 38.88 -10.59 33.34
CA LEU A 74 39.27 -11.71 34.18
C LEU A 74 40.32 -11.21 35.19
N SER A 75 39.97 -11.16 36.48
CA SER A 75 40.90 -10.70 37.50
C SER A 75 42.01 -11.72 37.74
N ASP A 76 43.25 -11.25 37.82
CA ASP A 76 44.46 -12.06 37.98
C ASP A 76 44.67 -12.56 39.44
N SER A 77 43.57 -12.89 40.11
CA SER A 77 43.52 -13.42 41.47
C SER A 77 42.97 -14.85 41.42
N PRO A 78 43.75 -15.88 41.80
CA PRO A 78 43.28 -17.25 41.76
C PRO A 78 42.07 -17.45 42.68
N ALA A 79 40.98 -17.97 42.13
CA ALA A 79 39.82 -18.38 42.92
C ALA A 79 40.19 -19.58 43.83
N PRO A 80 39.63 -19.66 45.06
CA PRO A 80 39.83 -20.83 45.91
C PRO A 80 39.26 -22.08 45.23
N ALA A 81 39.96 -23.21 45.35
CA ALA A 81 39.55 -24.46 44.72
C ALA A 81 38.21 -24.95 45.30
N PRO A 82 37.24 -25.36 44.46
CA PRO A 82 35.97 -25.91 44.94
C PRO A 82 36.18 -27.30 45.54
N GLU A 83 35.61 -27.54 46.73
CA GLU A 83 35.49 -28.88 47.28
C GLU A 83 34.56 -29.74 46.41
N MET A 84 34.94 -31.00 46.20
CA MET A 84 34.14 -31.95 45.42
C MET A 84 32.96 -32.43 46.26
N LEU A 85 31.75 -32.03 45.88
CA LEU A 85 30.52 -32.64 46.39
C LEU A 85 30.26 -33.97 45.67
N GLU A 86 29.91 -35.00 46.43
CA GLU A 86 29.70 -36.36 45.94
C GLU A 86 28.43 -36.50 45.07
N ALA A 87 28.35 -37.59 44.30
CA ALA A 87 27.26 -37.83 43.36
C ALA A 87 25.91 -38.07 44.08
N PRO A 88 24.77 -37.65 43.50
CA PRO A 88 23.47 -37.71 44.16
C PRO A 88 22.85 -39.12 44.10
N ASP A 89 22.61 -39.71 45.27
CA ASP A 89 21.75 -40.89 45.41
C ASP A 89 20.26 -40.50 45.46
N THR A 90 19.38 -41.39 45.00
CA THR A 90 17.97 -41.05 44.73
C THR A 90 17.10 -40.96 45.99
N PRO A 91 16.28 -39.89 46.18
CA PRO A 91 15.30 -39.83 47.26
C PRO A 91 14.19 -40.87 47.10
N GLN A 92 13.91 -41.62 48.16
CA GLN A 92 12.69 -42.46 48.23
C GLN A 92 11.46 -41.62 48.60
N VAL A 93 10.28 -42.13 48.23
CA VAL A 93 8.98 -41.48 48.42
C VAL A 93 8.44 -41.76 49.83
N ASP A 94 7.94 -40.74 50.53
CA ASP A 94 6.89 -40.96 51.53
C ASP A 94 5.98 -39.74 51.80
N ARG A 95 4.88 -39.96 52.54
CA ARG A 95 3.66 -39.10 52.63
C ARG A 95 2.91 -39.37 53.96
N PRO A 96 2.10 -38.47 54.58
CA PRO A 96 1.98 -36.98 54.55
C PRO A 96 1.95 -36.37 55.99
N THR A 97 1.15 -35.30 56.20
CA THR A 97 0.67 -34.67 57.47
C THR A 97 1.49 -33.45 57.97
N PRO A 98 0.98 -32.60 58.89
CA PRO A 98 0.28 -31.38 58.46
C PRO A 98 0.79 -30.07 59.09
N GLN A 99 0.18 -28.95 58.70
CA GLN A 99 0.53 -27.59 59.15
C GLN A 99 0.40 -27.36 60.66
N VAL A 100 1.36 -26.61 61.22
CA VAL A 100 1.18 -25.81 62.45
C VAL A 100 1.79 -24.43 62.20
N GLN A 101 1.10 -23.35 62.61
CA GLN A 101 1.57 -21.97 62.50
C GLN A 101 1.20 -21.19 63.77
N PRO A 102 2.15 -20.43 64.35
CA PRO A 102 1.83 -19.27 65.18
C PRO A 102 2.53 -17.98 64.71
N ASN A 103 1.76 -16.90 64.62
CA ASN A 103 2.22 -15.50 64.63
C ASN A 103 2.40 -15.06 66.11
N PRO A 104 3.11 -13.95 66.48
CA PRO A 104 2.72 -12.57 66.13
C PRO A 104 3.85 -11.54 65.90
N ALA A 105 3.49 -10.37 65.36
CA ALA A 105 4.30 -9.13 65.30
C ALA A 105 4.11 -8.23 66.55
N PRO A 106 4.83 -7.10 66.75
CA PRO A 106 4.63 -5.82 66.01
C PRO A 106 6.00 -5.09 65.74
N ALA A 107 6.20 -3.76 65.53
CA ALA A 107 5.37 -2.54 65.55
C ALA A 107 6.03 -1.34 64.79
N ARG A 108 5.22 -0.33 64.41
CA ARG A 108 5.50 1.14 64.28
C ARG A 108 6.57 1.67 63.29
N GLU A 109 6.26 2.60 62.38
CA GLU A 109 6.12 4.08 62.51
C GLU A 109 7.47 4.78 62.86
N THR A 110 7.93 5.87 62.21
CA THR A 110 7.21 7.09 61.76
C THR A 110 7.92 7.83 60.58
N ARG A 111 7.34 8.93 60.06
CA ARG A 111 7.90 9.81 59.01
C ARG A 111 8.09 11.26 59.53
N PRO A 112 9.02 12.06 58.96
CA PRO A 112 8.72 13.47 58.67
C PRO A 112 9.16 13.94 57.26
N GLN A 113 8.78 15.17 56.90
CA GLN A 113 9.08 15.89 55.64
C GLN A 113 9.86 17.21 55.94
N PRO A 114 9.90 18.23 55.06
CA PRO A 114 10.83 18.39 53.93
C PRO A 114 11.70 19.66 54.05
N ARG A 115 12.45 20.04 53.00
CA ARG A 115 13.09 21.37 52.86
C ARG A 115 12.76 22.03 51.50
N ARG A 116 12.81 23.36 51.46
CA ARG A 116 12.38 24.25 50.36
C ARG A 116 13.52 25.18 49.89
N GLU A 117 13.52 25.48 48.58
CA GLU A 117 13.80 26.81 47.96
C GLU A 117 15.23 27.44 48.11
N GLN A 118 15.79 28.26 47.21
CA GLN A 118 15.41 28.77 45.86
C GLN A 118 16.72 29.18 45.07
N PRO A 119 16.69 29.62 43.78
CA PRO A 119 17.83 29.52 42.84
C PRO A 119 18.49 30.84 42.34
N ARG A 120 19.62 30.67 41.62
CA ARG A 120 20.19 31.48 40.50
C ARG A 120 21.10 30.53 39.66
N GLU A 121 21.48 30.79 38.42
CA GLU A 121 21.47 32.02 37.61
C GLU A 121 21.19 31.71 36.12
N GLN A 122 20.97 32.73 35.27
CA GLN A 122 20.61 32.55 33.84
C GLN A 122 21.81 32.73 32.89
N ALA A 123 21.85 31.95 31.81
CA ALA A 123 22.71 32.19 30.65
C ALA A 123 21.85 32.20 29.36
N GLN A 124 21.94 33.28 28.57
CA GLN A 124 21.21 33.41 27.30
C GLN A 124 22.11 33.08 26.08
N PRO A 125 21.53 32.62 24.96
CA PRO A 125 22.28 32.01 23.86
C PRO A 125 22.99 33.03 22.97
N ARG A 126 24.19 32.66 22.48
CA ARG A 126 24.80 33.30 21.31
C ARG A 126 24.34 32.61 20.03
N ARG A 127 23.79 33.38 19.10
CA ARG A 127 23.65 32.97 17.69
C ARG A 127 25.04 32.84 17.08
N THR A 128 25.29 31.76 16.36
CA THR A 128 26.33 31.69 15.33
C THR A 128 25.69 31.76 13.94
N GLU A 129 26.49 32.17 12.95
CA GLU A 129 25.98 32.77 11.72
C GLU A 129 25.56 31.78 10.65
N ARG A 130 24.82 32.30 9.66
CA ARG A 130 24.37 31.57 8.47
C ARG A 130 25.58 31.29 7.56
N SER A 131 25.93 30.02 7.37
CA SER A 131 26.79 29.61 6.26
C SER A 131 25.98 29.61 4.95
N GLY A 132 26.03 30.74 4.24
CA GLY A 132 25.41 30.90 2.92
C GLY A 132 26.11 30.07 1.84
N GLY A 133 25.81 28.78 1.78
CA GLY A 133 26.34 27.85 0.76
C GLY A 133 25.69 28.07 -0.60
N SER A 134 26.07 29.15 -1.30
CA SER A 134 25.65 29.43 -2.68
C SER A 134 26.02 28.25 -3.60
N ARG A 135 25.03 27.51 -4.08
CA ARG A 135 25.21 26.34 -4.94
C ARG A 135 24.72 26.63 -6.36
N VAL A 136 25.64 26.50 -7.32
CA VAL A 136 25.44 26.51 -8.77
C VAL A 136 25.01 27.89 -9.32
N GLY A 137 25.65 28.32 -10.42
CA GLY A 137 25.42 29.63 -11.04
C GLY A 137 24.33 29.61 -12.12
N ASP A 138 23.89 30.81 -12.52
CA ASP A 138 22.67 31.12 -13.29
C ASP A 138 22.64 30.66 -14.77
N ASN A 139 23.38 29.61 -15.15
CA ASN A 139 23.50 29.20 -16.56
C ASN A 139 23.73 27.69 -16.79
N PHE A 140 23.40 26.81 -15.83
CA PHE A 140 23.51 25.36 -16.04
C PHE A 140 22.26 24.77 -16.71
N LEU A 141 22.24 24.87 -18.04
CA LEU A 141 21.40 24.12 -18.99
C LEU A 141 19.88 24.45 -19.00
N ALA A 142 19.45 25.17 -20.04
CA ALA A 142 18.03 25.33 -20.38
C ALA A 142 17.46 24.02 -20.96
N GLY A 143 16.87 23.17 -20.10
CA GLY A 143 16.38 21.85 -20.53
C GLY A 143 15.65 21.01 -19.48
N ALA A 144 15.18 21.59 -18.37
CA ALA A 144 14.39 20.90 -17.35
C ALA A 144 13.20 21.77 -16.91
N GLY A 145 12.07 21.14 -16.57
CA GLY A 145 10.85 21.84 -16.16
C GLY A 145 10.95 22.43 -14.75
N ASP A 146 10.36 23.62 -14.54
CA ASP A 146 10.32 24.25 -13.22
C ASP A 146 9.41 23.50 -12.25
N SER A 147 9.97 23.09 -11.11
CA SER A 147 9.28 22.47 -9.97
C SER A 147 10.12 22.59 -8.68
N THR A 148 10.81 23.72 -8.50
CA THR A 148 11.81 23.92 -7.42
C THR A 148 11.23 24.19 -6.01
N THR A 149 9.92 24.03 -5.82
CA THR A 149 9.20 24.37 -4.56
C THR A 149 9.10 23.21 -3.56
N THR A 150 9.37 21.97 -3.99
CA THR A 150 9.10 20.75 -3.20
C THR A 150 10.16 20.48 -2.14
N ASN A 151 9.92 20.93 -0.90
CA ASN A 151 10.73 20.63 0.29
C ASN A 151 10.36 19.26 0.92
N GLU A 152 10.08 18.25 0.10
CA GLU A 152 9.57 16.94 0.54
C GLU A 152 10.70 15.90 0.55
N THR A 153 11.09 15.45 1.74
CA THR A 153 12.22 14.52 1.95
C THR A 153 11.83 13.03 1.80
N ARG A 154 10.58 12.76 1.42
CA ARG A 154 9.97 11.42 1.40
C ARG A 154 10.20 10.68 0.08
N VAL A 155 10.14 9.35 0.13
CA VAL A 155 10.40 8.45 -1.02
C VAL A 155 9.46 8.77 -2.20
N PRO A 156 9.99 9.10 -3.39
CA PRO A 156 9.19 9.35 -4.59
C PRO A 156 8.29 8.18 -5.01
N ALA A 157 7.12 8.51 -5.55
CA ALA A 157 6.14 7.54 -6.05
C ALA A 157 6.70 6.55 -7.09
N SER A 158 7.77 6.92 -7.80
CA SER A 158 8.49 6.08 -8.77
C SER A 158 9.37 5.00 -8.12
N GLN A 159 9.98 5.29 -6.97
CA GLN A 159 10.90 4.37 -6.27
C GLN A 159 10.15 3.29 -5.47
N ILE A 160 8.88 3.52 -5.15
CA ILE A 160 8.06 2.60 -4.35
C ILE A 160 7.71 1.35 -5.18
N GLY A 161 8.26 0.20 -4.77
CA GLY A 161 8.12 -1.07 -5.48
C GLY A 161 6.69 -1.63 -5.56
N ALA A 162 6.45 -2.50 -6.53
CA ALA A 162 5.11 -3.04 -6.82
C ALA A 162 4.44 -3.76 -5.63
N SER A 163 5.23 -4.45 -4.79
CA SER A 163 4.73 -5.13 -3.58
C SER A 163 4.13 -4.16 -2.56
N ALA A 164 4.79 -3.02 -2.30
CA ALA A 164 4.30 -1.99 -1.38
C ALA A 164 3.02 -1.31 -1.92
N LYS A 165 2.93 -1.11 -3.24
CA LYS A 165 1.70 -0.62 -3.91
C LYS A 165 0.55 -1.63 -3.80
N ALA A 166 0.84 -2.93 -3.90
CA ALA A 166 -0.16 -3.98 -3.73
C ALA A 166 -0.66 -4.09 -2.26
N SER A 167 0.23 -4.05 -1.27
CA SER A 167 -0.14 -4.14 0.15
C SER A 167 -0.95 -2.91 0.61
N LEU A 168 -0.64 -1.72 0.08
CA LEU A 168 -1.43 -0.50 0.23
C LEU A 168 -2.86 -0.66 -0.33
N VAL A 169 -3.02 -1.10 -1.58
CA VAL A 169 -4.34 -1.30 -2.20
C VAL A 169 -5.14 -2.38 -1.45
N GLN A 170 -4.47 -3.44 -1.00
CA GLN A 170 -5.07 -4.49 -0.16
C GLN A 170 -5.58 -3.91 1.17
N ARG A 171 -4.86 -2.96 1.78
CA ARG A 171 -5.28 -2.27 3.01
C ARG A 171 -6.51 -1.38 2.76
N ILE A 172 -6.45 -0.48 1.79
CA ILE A 172 -7.56 0.42 1.42
C ILE A 172 -8.83 -0.41 1.10
N SER A 173 -8.69 -1.54 0.40
CA SER A 173 -9.80 -2.44 0.11
C SER A 173 -10.44 -3.07 1.36
N ARG A 174 -9.64 -3.48 2.36
CA ARG A 174 -10.14 -4.00 3.64
C ARG A 174 -10.88 -2.93 4.46
N GLU A 175 -10.41 -1.69 4.43
CA GLU A 175 -11.01 -0.56 5.15
C GLU A 175 -12.31 -0.09 4.46
N ILE A 176 -12.38 -0.11 3.13
CA ILE A 176 -13.61 0.21 2.36
C ILE A 176 -14.69 -0.88 2.49
N LYS A 177 -14.31 -2.16 2.45
CA LYS A 177 -15.24 -3.31 2.42
C LYS A 177 -16.39 -3.27 3.45
N PRO A 178 -16.18 -3.06 4.77
CA PRO A 178 -17.27 -3.04 5.75
C PRO A 178 -18.26 -1.88 5.57
N HIS A 179 -17.89 -0.84 4.81
CA HIS A 179 -18.75 0.30 4.50
C HIS A 179 -19.40 0.23 3.11
N TRP A 180 -19.05 -0.78 2.31
CA TRP A 180 -19.57 -0.94 0.96
C TRP A 180 -20.98 -1.56 0.97
N GLN A 181 -21.96 -0.76 0.59
CA GLN A 181 -23.38 -1.13 0.54
C GLN A 181 -23.89 -1.03 -0.91
N PRO A 182 -23.64 -2.05 -1.76
CA PRO A 182 -24.12 -2.05 -3.15
C PRO A 182 -25.65 -1.96 -3.21
N PRO A 183 -26.24 -1.18 -4.13
CA PRO A 183 -27.68 -1.09 -4.25
C PRO A 183 -28.28 -2.41 -4.76
N SER A 184 -29.48 -2.73 -4.30
CA SER A 184 -30.24 -3.90 -4.78
C SER A 184 -31.08 -3.56 -6.01
N GLY A 185 -31.16 -4.48 -6.97
CA GLY A 185 -32.00 -4.36 -8.16
C GLY A 185 -31.65 -5.43 -9.20
N PRO A 186 -32.37 -5.50 -10.33
CA PRO A 186 -32.03 -6.38 -11.43
C PRO A 186 -30.71 -5.95 -12.10
N GLU A 187 -29.82 -6.92 -12.34
CA GLU A 187 -28.56 -6.76 -13.08
C GLU A 187 -27.58 -5.72 -12.50
N VAL A 188 -27.73 -5.34 -11.23
CA VAL A 188 -26.87 -4.34 -10.58
C VAL A 188 -25.47 -4.90 -10.29
N GLU A 189 -25.35 -6.21 -10.09
CA GLU A 189 -24.10 -6.95 -9.97
C GLU A 189 -23.21 -6.90 -11.22
N GLN A 190 -23.75 -6.50 -12.37
CA GLN A 190 -22.94 -6.22 -13.56
C GLN A 190 -22.23 -4.86 -13.49
N ILE A 191 -22.76 -3.92 -12.71
CA ILE A 191 -22.21 -2.57 -12.62
C ILE A 191 -20.87 -2.62 -11.86
N THR A 192 -19.85 -1.95 -12.42
CA THR A 192 -18.62 -1.62 -11.69
C THR A 192 -18.40 -0.11 -11.76
N THR A 193 -18.26 0.53 -10.61
CA THR A 193 -17.97 1.96 -10.51
C THR A 193 -16.50 2.17 -10.21
N PHE A 194 -15.82 3.03 -10.96
CA PHE A 194 -14.42 3.37 -10.74
C PHE A 194 -14.30 4.77 -10.17
N LEU A 195 -13.79 4.88 -8.93
CA LEU A 195 -13.58 6.16 -8.25
C LEU A 195 -12.13 6.63 -8.32
N ARG A 196 -11.95 7.95 -8.24
CA ARG A 196 -10.70 8.61 -7.87
C ARG A 196 -10.95 9.52 -6.66
N PHE A 197 -10.09 9.42 -5.67
CA PHE A 197 -10.09 10.29 -4.49
C PHE A 197 -8.65 10.69 -4.12
N GLN A 198 -8.53 11.75 -3.35
CA GLN A 198 -7.27 12.26 -2.85
C GLN A 198 -7.25 12.13 -1.33
N LEU A 199 -6.06 11.92 -0.76
CA LEU A 199 -5.86 11.74 0.68
C LEU A 199 -4.81 12.72 1.17
N ASN A 200 -5.01 13.21 2.40
CA ASN A 200 -4.04 13.98 3.17
C ASN A 200 -3.04 13.02 3.87
N PRO A 201 -1.91 13.51 4.41
CA PRO A 201 -0.91 12.66 5.07
C PRO A 201 -1.42 11.88 6.29
N ASP A 202 -2.49 12.35 6.94
CA ASP A 202 -3.19 11.69 8.05
C ASP A 202 -4.21 10.63 7.59
N GLY A 203 -4.26 10.33 6.30
CA GLY A 203 -5.23 9.39 5.71
C GLY A 203 -6.65 9.94 5.57
N SER A 204 -6.92 11.19 5.98
CA SER A 204 -8.22 11.84 5.77
C SER A 204 -8.44 12.22 4.30
N LEU A 205 -9.70 12.42 3.90
CA LEU A 205 -10.05 12.74 2.51
C LEU A 205 -9.74 14.20 2.15
N ALA A 206 -8.88 14.38 1.15
CA ALA A 206 -8.62 15.66 0.52
C ALA A 206 -9.75 15.99 -0.49
N GLY A 207 -10.94 16.31 0.04
CA GLY A 207 -12.14 16.62 -0.74
C GLY A 207 -13.04 15.41 -1.02
N ARG A 208 -14.00 15.56 -1.94
CA ARG A 208 -15.01 14.52 -2.22
C ARG A 208 -14.49 13.51 -3.26
N PRO A 209 -14.64 12.18 -3.03
CA PRO A 209 -14.42 11.17 -4.06
C PRO A 209 -15.24 11.41 -5.33
N THR A 210 -14.64 11.13 -6.49
CA THR A 210 -15.23 11.39 -7.82
C THR A 210 -15.37 10.11 -8.63
N VAL A 211 -16.43 9.99 -9.43
CA VAL A 211 -16.59 8.89 -10.40
C VAL A 211 -15.77 9.20 -11.65
N VAL A 212 -14.88 8.29 -12.03
CA VAL A 212 -14.07 8.39 -13.25
C VAL A 212 -14.75 7.70 -14.43
N ARG A 213 -15.34 6.52 -14.20
CA ARG A 213 -16.15 5.77 -15.17
C ARG A 213 -17.03 4.73 -14.48
N GLN A 214 -18.03 4.24 -15.18
CA GLN A 214 -18.79 3.04 -14.83
C GLN A 214 -18.77 2.06 -16.00
N THR A 215 -18.80 0.76 -15.73
CA THR A 215 -18.87 -0.32 -16.73
C THR A 215 -19.99 -1.30 -16.37
N GLY A 216 -20.47 -2.07 -17.34
CA GLY A 216 -21.58 -3.02 -17.14
C GLY A 216 -22.96 -2.35 -16.97
N VAL A 217 -23.10 -1.10 -17.42
CA VAL A 217 -24.38 -0.39 -17.43
C VAL A 217 -25.15 -0.75 -18.70
N ASN A 218 -26.38 -1.24 -18.54
CA ASN A 218 -27.29 -1.68 -19.60
C ASN A 218 -28.68 -1.03 -19.43
N ASP A 219 -29.65 -1.31 -20.31
CA ASP A 219 -30.99 -0.70 -20.22
C ASP A 219 -31.76 -1.09 -18.94
N THR A 220 -31.60 -2.32 -18.44
CA THR A 220 -32.22 -2.81 -17.20
C THR A 220 -31.70 -2.07 -15.97
N ASN A 221 -30.38 -1.91 -15.86
CA ASN A 221 -29.72 -1.43 -14.64
C ASN A 221 -29.36 0.08 -14.65
N ARG A 222 -29.55 0.80 -15.77
CA ARG A 222 -29.21 2.24 -15.92
C ARG A 222 -29.74 3.12 -14.79
N ALA A 223 -30.96 2.86 -14.32
CA ALA A 223 -31.58 3.61 -13.22
C ALA A 223 -30.91 3.40 -11.84
N GLN A 224 -30.03 2.40 -11.71
CA GLN A 224 -29.26 2.09 -10.49
C GLN A 224 -27.81 2.57 -10.56
N ALA A 225 -27.28 2.86 -11.76
CA ALA A 225 -25.89 3.30 -11.95
C ALA A 225 -25.54 4.55 -11.11
N GLY A 226 -26.43 5.56 -11.07
CA GLY A 226 -26.26 6.73 -10.21
C GLY A 226 -26.15 6.36 -8.72
N ARG A 227 -27.07 5.55 -8.21
CA ARG A 227 -27.08 5.09 -6.81
C ARG A 227 -25.84 4.25 -6.47
N HIS A 228 -25.35 3.44 -7.42
CA HIS A 228 -24.11 2.67 -7.26
C HIS A 228 -22.89 3.61 -7.15
N GLY A 229 -22.88 4.73 -7.87
CA GLY A 229 -21.88 5.78 -7.72
C GLY A 229 -21.96 6.48 -6.35
N GLU A 230 -23.16 6.83 -5.91
CA GLU A 230 -23.40 7.49 -4.62
C GLU A 230 -22.99 6.61 -3.43
N GLN A 231 -23.37 5.33 -3.42
CA GLN A 231 -22.96 4.41 -2.36
C GLN A 231 -21.45 4.14 -2.38
N ALA A 232 -20.80 4.11 -3.55
CA ALA A 232 -19.36 3.94 -3.64
C ALA A 232 -18.62 5.15 -3.04
N ILE A 233 -19.07 6.38 -3.35
CA ILE A 233 -18.55 7.61 -2.74
C ILE A 233 -18.76 7.58 -1.22
N ARG A 234 -19.96 7.17 -0.77
CA ARG A 234 -20.31 7.06 0.66
C ARG A 234 -19.45 6.03 1.38
N ALA A 235 -19.13 4.89 0.76
CA ALA A 235 -18.25 3.87 1.35
C ALA A 235 -16.84 4.41 1.59
N VAL A 236 -16.26 5.15 0.62
CA VAL A 236 -14.97 5.85 0.82
C VAL A 236 -15.07 6.91 1.93
N GLN A 237 -16.17 7.66 1.99
CA GLN A 237 -16.39 8.69 3.02
C GLN A 237 -16.58 8.12 4.44
N LEU A 238 -17.07 6.89 4.57
CA LEU A 238 -17.24 6.21 5.85
C LEU A 238 -15.99 5.44 6.29
N ALA A 239 -15.13 5.03 5.35
CA ALA A 239 -13.87 4.34 5.61
C ALA A 239 -12.71 5.27 5.98
N ALA A 240 -12.84 6.59 5.75
CA ALA A 240 -11.82 7.57 6.09
C ALA A 240 -11.87 7.98 7.58
N PRO A 241 -10.73 8.25 8.24
CA PRO A 241 -9.36 8.25 7.70
C PRO A 241 -8.76 6.84 7.53
N PHE A 242 -7.94 6.67 6.51
CA PHE A 242 -7.27 5.40 6.17
C PHE A 242 -5.92 5.26 6.88
N GLU A 243 -5.59 4.07 7.41
CA GLU A 243 -4.37 3.85 8.21
C GLU A 243 -3.13 3.56 7.33
N LEU A 244 -2.69 4.54 6.54
CA LEU A 244 -1.68 4.35 5.49
C LEU A 244 -0.26 4.75 5.96
N PRO A 245 0.80 3.99 5.61
CA PRO A 245 2.17 4.34 6.01
C PRO A 245 2.63 5.68 5.42
N GLU A 246 2.91 6.66 6.28
CA GLU A 246 3.32 8.01 5.87
C GLU A 246 4.54 8.00 4.95
N GLU A 247 5.50 7.07 5.16
CA GLU A 247 6.72 6.93 4.34
C GLU A 247 6.45 6.81 2.82
N TYR A 248 5.25 6.38 2.43
CA TYR A 248 4.84 6.20 1.03
C TYR A 248 3.80 7.21 0.52
N TYR A 249 3.51 8.29 1.25
CA TYR A 249 2.46 9.27 0.92
C TYR A 249 2.44 9.72 -0.55
N GLU A 250 3.60 9.95 -1.16
CA GLU A 250 3.70 10.36 -2.56
C GLU A 250 3.07 9.37 -3.55
N ALA A 251 3.05 8.06 -3.25
CA ALA A 251 2.37 7.06 -4.06
C ALA A 251 0.86 6.89 -3.76
N TRP A 252 0.35 7.42 -2.64
CA TRP A 252 -1.02 7.15 -2.19
C TRP A 252 -1.91 8.38 -1.96
N LYS A 253 -1.34 9.60 -1.97
CA LYS A 253 -2.07 10.88 -1.95
C LYS A 253 -3.13 11.03 -3.06
N VAL A 254 -3.04 10.26 -4.14
CA VAL A 254 -4.09 10.12 -5.16
C VAL A 254 -4.40 8.63 -5.38
N VAL A 255 -5.57 8.19 -4.92
CA VAL A 255 -6.03 6.80 -5.09
C VAL A 255 -6.98 6.72 -6.29
N GLY A 256 -6.64 5.88 -7.26
CA GLY A 256 -7.57 5.40 -8.28
C GLY A 256 -7.00 5.32 -9.71
N PRO A 257 -7.74 4.71 -10.65
CA PRO A 257 -9.15 4.31 -10.55
C PRO A 257 -9.37 3.06 -9.69
N PHE A 258 -10.05 3.21 -8.54
CA PHE A 258 -10.39 2.10 -7.63
C PHE A 258 -11.78 1.55 -7.98
N GLY A 259 -11.90 0.24 -8.18
CA GLY A 259 -13.14 -0.41 -8.61
C GLY A 259 -14.04 -0.83 -7.44
N PHE A 260 -15.34 -0.52 -7.57
CA PHE A 260 -16.42 -0.98 -6.71
C PHE A 260 -17.34 -1.89 -7.52
N ASP A 261 -17.45 -3.15 -7.12
CA ASP A 261 -18.36 -4.16 -7.69
C ASP A 261 -19.05 -4.96 -6.56
N TRP A 262 -19.91 -5.91 -6.92
CA TRP A 262 -20.58 -6.81 -5.96
C TRP A 262 -19.63 -7.78 -5.24
N ARG A 263 -18.42 -8.03 -5.74
CA ARG A 263 -17.43 -8.93 -5.14
C ARG A 263 -16.67 -8.28 -4.00
N LEU A 264 -16.47 -6.96 -4.05
CA LEU A 264 -15.94 -6.17 -2.94
C LEU A 264 -16.77 -6.31 -1.65
N ALA A 265 -18.05 -6.71 -1.75
CA ALA A 265 -18.94 -6.92 -0.60
C ALA A 265 -18.91 -8.36 -0.02
N GLN A 266 -18.17 -9.30 -0.62
CA GLN A 266 -18.04 -10.71 -0.20
C GLN A 266 -16.72 -10.96 0.52
#